data_AF-A0A6B3SNM7-F1
#
_entry.id   AF-A0A6B3SNM7-F1
#
_cell.length_a   1.000
_cell.length_b   1.000
_cell.length_c   1.000
_cell.angle_alpha   90.00
_cell.angle_beta   90.00
_cell.angle_gamma   90.00
#
_symmetry.space_group_name_H-M   'P 1'
#
loop_
_entity.id
_entity.type
_entity.pdbx_description
1 polymer ?
#
loop_
_entity_poly.entity_id
_entity_poly.type
_entity_poly.pdbx_seq_one_letter_code
_entity_poly.pdbx_strand_id
1 'polypeptide(L)'
;MYQELYKNILGRAIDLGTRYVEKKLFANGAEAGSTAPVPSAQVERVLQEAMEQLAMISKASTDAIIAKIENDKLEELRSRIQSLGFLLKIEKKDEAFRYMLTLKESVDYALNRVNEGKTEWLSPCILGKSVFIATLEYCAVSADTERVELSRICKEAKHTLLNVIVPQILSNGGQVPWDQVEAFLVGTSNSLLELQVDEVPAANVATSTPAGKTVLAPSGGWPFPT
;
A
#
# COMPACT_ATOMS: atom_id res chain seq x y z
N MET A 1 2.37 -16.48 -6.55
CA MET A 1 3.16 -15.23 -6.68
C MET A 1 3.98 -14.91 -5.43
N TYR A 2 3.37 -14.72 -4.24
CA TYR A 2 4.12 -14.40 -3.01
C TYR A 2 5.09 -15.50 -2.52
N GLN A 3 4.74 -16.78 -2.73
CA GLN A 3 5.64 -17.89 -2.40
C GLN A 3 6.93 -17.90 -3.23
N GLU A 4 6.87 -17.48 -4.51
CA GLU A 4 8.06 -17.39 -5.36
C GLU A 4 8.95 -16.21 -4.98
N LEU A 5 8.35 -15.06 -4.64
CA LEU A 5 9.08 -13.91 -4.13
C LEU A 5 9.81 -14.26 -2.82
N TYR A 6 9.11 -14.92 -1.90
CA TYR A 6 9.69 -15.38 -0.63
C TYR A 6 10.84 -16.37 -0.86
N LYS A 7 10.66 -17.37 -1.74
CA LYS A 7 11.73 -18.33 -2.10
C LYS A 7 12.95 -17.64 -2.71
N ASN A 8 12.74 -16.67 -3.61
CA ASN A 8 13.84 -15.93 -4.23
C ASN A 8 14.62 -15.08 -3.22
N ILE A 9 13.92 -14.41 -2.30
CA ILE A 9 14.59 -13.58 -1.29
C ILE A 9 15.31 -14.44 -0.25
N LEU A 10 14.68 -15.53 0.22
CA LEU A 10 15.30 -16.47 1.15
C LEU A 10 16.53 -17.14 0.53
N GLY A 11 16.43 -17.55 -0.74
CA GLY A 11 17.55 -18.13 -1.49
C GLY A 11 18.72 -17.16 -1.63
N ARG A 12 18.46 -15.88 -1.93
CA ARG A 12 19.52 -14.85 -1.96
C ARG A 12 20.13 -14.59 -0.60
N ALA A 13 19.34 -14.55 0.47
CA ALA A 13 19.84 -14.35 1.83
C ALA A 13 20.74 -15.51 2.29
N ILE A 14 20.34 -16.75 1.98
CA ILE A 14 21.15 -17.95 2.24
C ILE A 14 22.45 -17.91 1.42
N ASP A 15 22.39 -17.64 0.11
CA ASP A 15 23.59 -17.58 -0.75
C ASP A 15 24.57 -16.48 -0.29
N LEU A 16 24.07 -15.30 0.11
CA LEU A 16 24.88 -14.23 0.70
C LEU A 16 25.52 -14.65 2.03
N GLY A 17 24.76 -15.32 2.91
CA GLY A 17 25.27 -15.84 4.17
C GLY A 17 26.39 -16.87 3.97
N THR A 18 26.17 -17.84 3.08
CA THR A 18 27.16 -18.88 2.75
C THR A 18 28.42 -18.26 2.17
N ARG A 19 28.30 -17.34 1.20
CA ARG A 19 29.46 -16.66 0.62
C ARG A 19 30.21 -15.78 1.62
N TYR A 20 29.54 -15.16 2.57
CA TYR A 20 30.18 -14.37 3.62
C TYR A 20 31.01 -15.27 4.55
N VAL A 21 30.42 -16.38 4.99
CA VAL A 21 31.08 -17.38 5.83
C VAL A 21 32.29 -18.00 5.12
N GLU A 22 32.13 -18.41 3.87
CA GLU A 22 33.23 -18.92 3.05
C GLU A 22 34.32 -17.86 2.88
N LYS A 23 33.97 -16.63 2.49
CA LYS A 23 34.97 -15.58 2.27
C LYS A 23 35.73 -15.23 3.56
N LYS A 24 35.08 -15.17 4.72
CA LYS A 24 35.75 -14.82 6.00
C LYS A 24 36.54 -15.97 6.62
N LEU A 25 36.09 -17.22 6.46
CA LEU A 25 36.83 -18.39 6.93
C LEU A 25 38.04 -18.68 6.05
N PHE A 26 37.90 -18.56 4.72
CA PHE A 26 38.97 -18.90 3.78
C PHE A 26 39.93 -17.74 3.47
N ALA A 27 39.51 -16.47 3.57
CA ALA A 27 40.45 -15.35 3.40
C ALA A 27 41.48 -15.24 4.53
N ASN A 28 41.14 -15.69 5.75
CA ASN A 28 42.08 -15.71 6.87
C ASN A 28 43.04 -16.93 6.84
N GLY A 29 42.76 -17.94 6.02
CA GLY A 29 43.59 -19.15 5.88
C GLY A 29 44.55 -19.15 4.69
N ALA A 30 44.45 -18.17 3.79
CA ALA A 30 45.22 -18.16 2.54
C ALA A 30 46.61 -17.49 2.63
N GLU A 31 46.96 -16.84 3.75
CA GLU A 31 48.25 -16.11 3.85
C GLU A 31 49.40 -16.86 4.54
N ALA A 32 49.21 -18.05 5.11
CA ALA A 32 50.35 -18.86 5.55
C ALA A 32 49.95 -20.32 5.75
N GLY A 33 50.82 -21.26 5.37
CA GLY A 33 50.73 -22.68 5.67
C GLY A 33 50.83 -22.98 7.17
N SER A 34 49.85 -22.51 7.94
CA SER A 34 49.73 -22.69 9.38
C SER A 34 48.58 -23.64 9.66
N THR A 35 48.91 -24.80 10.22
CA THR A 35 47.97 -25.79 10.78
C THR A 35 47.45 -25.38 12.16
N ALA A 36 47.66 -24.13 12.58
CA ALA A 36 47.21 -23.65 13.88
C ALA A 36 45.68 -23.52 13.93
N PRO A 37 45.00 -24.08 14.95
CA PRO A 37 43.55 -23.98 15.09
C PRO A 37 43.15 -22.50 15.20
N VAL A 38 42.19 -22.09 14.38
CA VAL A 38 41.59 -20.74 14.44
C VAL A 38 41.09 -20.50 15.87
N PRO A 39 41.46 -19.39 16.52
CA PRO A 39 41.03 -19.11 17.90
C PRO A 39 39.51 -19.09 18.00
N SER A 40 38.93 -19.81 18.98
CA SER A 40 37.47 -19.88 19.22
C SER A 40 36.79 -18.50 19.24
N ALA A 41 37.45 -17.52 19.86
CA ALA A 41 36.96 -16.14 19.93
C ALA A 41 36.84 -15.44 18.56
N GLN A 42 37.67 -15.81 17.58
CA GLN A 42 37.59 -15.25 16.22
C GLN A 42 36.42 -15.86 15.45
N VAL A 43 36.13 -17.16 15.67
CA VAL A 43 34.95 -17.82 15.10
C VAL A 43 33.67 -17.24 15.68
N GLU A 44 33.60 -17.04 17.00
CA GLU A 44 32.46 -16.41 17.68
C GLU A 44 32.20 -14.98 17.16
N ARG A 45 33.24 -14.18 16.94
CA ARG A 45 33.09 -12.82 16.41
C ARG A 45 32.57 -12.82 14.97
N VAL A 46 33.08 -13.70 14.10
CA VAL A 46 32.59 -13.84 12.72
C VAL A 46 31.15 -14.33 12.70
N LEU A 47 30.79 -15.24 13.59
CA LEU A 47 29.42 -15.73 13.74
C LEU A 47 28.48 -14.59 14.19
N GLN A 48 28.87 -13.80 15.18
CA GLN A 48 28.09 -12.65 15.65
C GLN A 48 27.91 -11.61 14.54
N GLU A 49 28.98 -11.25 13.82
CA GLU A 49 28.92 -10.35 12.65
C GLU A 49 27.95 -10.89 11.57
N ALA A 50 28.00 -12.20 11.29
CA ALA A 50 27.12 -12.84 10.32
C ALA A 50 25.66 -12.87 10.78
N MET A 51 25.39 -13.11 12.07
CA MET A 51 24.05 -13.08 12.65
C MET A 51 23.43 -11.68 12.57
N GLU A 52 24.21 -10.63 12.87
CA GLU A 52 23.77 -9.25 12.74
C GLU A 52 23.47 -8.88 11.29
N GLN A 53 24.32 -9.28 10.34
CA GLN A 53 24.07 -9.08 8.91
C GLN A 53 22.82 -9.83 8.45
N LEU A 54 22.62 -11.07 8.89
CA LEU A 54 21.43 -11.85 8.54
C LEU A 54 20.16 -11.24 9.13
N ALA A 55 20.22 -10.71 10.34
CA ALA A 55 19.10 -9.98 10.95
C ALA A 55 18.77 -8.70 10.17
N MET A 56 19.78 -7.94 9.74
CA MET A 56 19.58 -6.75 8.89
C MET A 56 18.95 -7.10 7.54
N ILE A 57 19.44 -8.16 6.88
CA ILE A 57 18.88 -8.63 5.59
C ILE A 57 17.45 -9.13 5.77
N SER A 58 17.18 -9.88 6.84
CA SER A 58 15.84 -10.39 7.16
C SER A 58 14.85 -9.26 7.38
N LYS A 59 15.26 -8.22 8.14
CA LYS A 59 14.44 -7.03 8.35
C LYS A 59 14.18 -6.28 7.04
N ALA A 60 15.23 -5.98 6.28
CA ALA A 60 15.10 -5.27 4.99
C ALA A 60 14.21 -6.03 3.99
N SER A 61 14.32 -7.37 3.96
CA SER A 61 13.43 -8.22 3.16
C SER A 61 11.98 -8.12 3.61
N THR A 62 11.74 -8.20 4.92
CA THR A 62 10.40 -8.12 5.49
C THR A 62 9.75 -6.77 5.17
N ASP A 63 10.49 -5.68 5.33
CA ASP A 63 10.04 -4.33 5.01
C ASP A 63 9.71 -4.19 3.51
N ALA A 64 10.55 -4.75 2.62
CA ALA A 64 10.30 -4.76 1.18
C ALA A 64 9.05 -5.57 0.78
N ILE A 65 8.81 -6.71 1.44
CA ILE A 65 7.61 -7.53 1.22
C ILE A 65 6.36 -6.78 1.68
N ILE A 66 6.40 -6.16 2.86
CA ILE A 66 5.30 -5.36 3.39
C ILE A 66 4.98 -4.21 2.44
N ALA A 67 5.99 -3.43 2.04
CA ALA A 67 5.81 -2.31 1.12
C ALA A 67 5.16 -2.75 -0.21
N LYS A 68 5.55 -3.92 -0.74
CA LYS A 68 4.94 -4.47 -1.95
C LYS A 68 3.47 -4.87 -1.73
N ILE A 69 3.16 -5.56 -0.62
CA ILE A 69 1.78 -5.94 -0.28
C ILE A 69 0.91 -4.69 -0.14
N GLU A 70 1.43 -3.65 0.50
CA GLU A 70 0.71 -2.38 0.68
C GLU A 70 0.44 -1.68 -0.65
N ASN A 71 1.44 -1.64 -1.53
CA ASN A 71 1.26 -1.09 -2.88
C ASN A 71 0.23 -1.89 -3.69
N ASP A 72 0.30 -3.23 -3.67
CA ASP A 72 -0.68 -4.09 -4.35
C ASP A 72 -2.11 -3.84 -3.81
N LYS A 73 -2.25 -3.64 -2.50
CA LYS A 73 -3.54 -3.33 -1.86
C LYS A 73 -4.07 -1.93 -2.19
N LEU A 74 -3.19 -0.95 -2.35
CA LEU A 74 -3.57 0.39 -2.84
C LEU A 74 -4.10 0.33 -4.27
N GLU A 75 -3.41 -0.37 -5.16
CA GLU A 75 -3.85 -0.55 -6.55
C GLU A 75 -5.17 -1.34 -6.63
N GLU A 76 -5.34 -2.38 -5.81
CA GLU A 76 -6.59 -3.13 -5.67
C GLU A 76 -7.75 -2.20 -5.24
N LEU A 77 -7.53 -1.34 -4.24
CA LEU A 77 -8.53 -0.37 -3.78
C LEU A 77 -8.89 0.62 -4.88
N ARG A 78 -7.90 1.20 -5.57
CA ARG A 78 -8.13 2.14 -6.69
C ARG A 78 -8.95 1.50 -7.79
N SER A 79 -8.61 0.27 -8.17
CA SER A 79 -9.35 -0.51 -9.17
C SER A 79 -10.80 -0.76 -8.75
N ARG A 80 -11.04 -1.12 -7.47
CA ARG A 80 -12.40 -1.31 -6.94
C ARG A 80 -13.22 -0.02 -6.94
N ILE A 81 -12.61 1.11 -6.55
CA ILE A 81 -13.25 2.43 -6.58
C ILE A 81 -13.69 2.77 -8.01
N GLN A 82 -12.78 2.63 -8.98
CA GLN A 82 -13.07 2.91 -10.39
C GLN A 82 -14.16 1.98 -10.95
N SER A 83 -14.07 0.68 -10.64
CA SER A 83 -15.04 -0.32 -11.09
C SER A 83 -16.44 -0.03 -10.55
N LEU A 84 -16.56 0.27 -9.26
CA LEU A 84 -17.85 0.60 -8.66
C LEU A 84 -18.38 1.94 -9.18
N GLY A 85 -17.52 2.94 -9.34
CA GLY A 85 -17.88 4.21 -9.97
C GLY A 85 -18.40 4.03 -11.41
N PHE A 86 -17.82 3.11 -12.18
CA PHE A 86 -18.33 2.74 -13.50
C PHE A 86 -19.70 2.07 -13.43
N LEU A 87 -19.90 1.09 -12.54
CA LEU A 87 -21.19 0.40 -12.35
C LEU A 87 -22.32 1.38 -11.98
N LEU A 88 -22.03 2.37 -11.14
CA LEU A 88 -22.97 3.44 -10.81
C LEU A 88 -23.31 4.29 -12.05
N LYS A 89 -22.32 4.65 -12.87
CA LYS A 89 -22.52 5.44 -14.11
C LYS A 89 -23.37 4.72 -15.15
N ILE A 90 -23.25 3.39 -15.26
CA ILE A 90 -24.07 2.59 -16.18
C ILE A 90 -25.35 2.05 -15.53
N GLU A 91 -25.68 2.55 -14.33
CA GLU A 91 -26.91 2.26 -13.60
C GLU A 91 -27.15 0.76 -13.29
N LYS A 92 -26.08 -0.06 -13.27
CA LYS A 92 -26.13 -1.50 -12.97
C LYS A 92 -26.23 -1.76 -11.47
N LYS A 93 -27.41 -1.49 -10.90
CA LYS A 93 -27.66 -1.51 -9.46
C LYS A 93 -27.33 -2.82 -8.76
N ASP A 94 -27.79 -3.97 -9.28
CA ASP A 94 -27.56 -5.27 -8.64
C ASP A 94 -26.07 -5.64 -8.60
N GLU A 95 -25.34 -5.29 -9.65
CA GLU A 95 -23.89 -5.51 -9.73
C GLU A 95 -23.15 -4.56 -8.78
N ALA A 96 -23.54 -3.28 -8.75
CA ALA A 96 -22.99 -2.30 -7.82
C ALA A 96 -23.18 -2.75 -6.37
N PHE A 97 -24.37 -3.23 -6.01
CA PHE A 97 -24.66 -3.73 -4.67
C PHE A 97 -23.81 -4.93 -4.28
N ARG A 98 -23.65 -5.92 -5.17
CA ARG A 98 -22.78 -7.08 -4.92
C ARG A 98 -21.31 -6.68 -4.78
N TYR A 99 -20.85 -5.76 -5.62
CA TYR A 99 -19.45 -5.34 -5.63
C TYR A 99 -19.10 -4.44 -4.43
N MET A 100 -20.09 -3.71 -3.90
CA MET A 100 -19.97 -2.82 -2.74
C MET A 100 -19.34 -3.50 -1.52
N LEU A 101 -19.63 -4.78 -1.26
CA LEU A 101 -19.06 -5.50 -0.12
C LEU A 101 -17.54 -5.64 -0.24
N THR A 102 -17.03 -5.94 -1.43
CA THR A 102 -15.58 -6.05 -1.65
C THR A 102 -14.88 -4.70 -1.54
N LEU A 103 -15.53 -3.61 -1.99
CA LEU A 103 -15.02 -2.27 -1.75
C LEU A 103 -14.96 -1.97 -0.25
N LYS A 104 -16.02 -2.30 0.50
CA LYS A 104 -16.06 -2.07 1.96
C LYS A 104 -14.85 -2.67 2.67
N GLU A 105 -14.50 -3.92 2.36
CA GLU A 105 -13.34 -4.59 2.96
C GLU A 105 -12.02 -3.86 2.66
N SER A 106 -11.80 -3.43 1.40
CA SER A 106 -10.61 -2.67 1.03
C SER A 106 -10.54 -1.32 1.72
N VAL A 107 -11.69 -0.66 1.86
CA VAL A 107 -11.79 0.64 2.51
C VAL A 107 -11.58 0.52 4.03
N ASP A 108 -12.08 -0.54 4.67
CA ASP A 108 -11.84 -0.79 6.09
C ASP A 108 -10.35 -1.10 6.35
N TYR A 109 -9.69 -1.81 5.43
CA TYR A 109 -8.23 -1.97 5.47
C TYR A 109 -7.52 -0.62 5.36
N ALA A 110 -7.90 0.23 4.40
CA ALA A 110 -7.32 1.56 4.23
C ALA A 110 -7.53 2.44 5.45
N LEU A 111 -8.72 2.40 6.07
CA LEU A 111 -9.03 3.11 7.30
C LEU A 111 -8.10 2.70 8.44
N ASN A 112 -7.83 1.40 8.59
CA ASN A 112 -6.88 0.92 9.59
C ASN A 112 -5.47 1.47 9.33
N ARG A 113 -5.01 1.54 8.08
CA ARG A 113 -3.71 2.14 7.73
C ARG A 113 -3.67 3.65 8.03
N VAL A 114 -4.75 4.37 7.76
CA VAL A 114 -4.87 5.79 8.13
C VAL A 114 -4.78 5.98 9.64
N ASN A 115 -5.45 5.12 10.42
CA ASN A 115 -5.39 5.16 11.89
C ASN A 115 -4.00 4.81 12.45
N GLU A 116 -3.20 4.04 11.72
CA GLU A 116 -1.77 3.81 12.00
C GLU A 116 -0.88 5.01 11.64
N GLY A 117 -1.43 6.07 11.05
CA GLY A 117 -0.71 7.28 10.65
C GLY A 117 -0.17 7.26 9.22
N LYS A 118 -0.56 6.28 8.39
CA LYS A 118 -0.08 6.17 7.00
C LYS A 118 -0.85 7.11 6.06
N THR A 119 -0.28 8.30 5.84
CA THR A 119 -0.92 9.39 5.08
C THR A 119 -1.23 9.05 3.62
N GLU A 120 -0.46 8.17 2.99
CA GLU A 120 -0.64 7.74 1.61
C GLU A 120 -1.97 6.99 1.38
N TRP A 121 -2.56 6.45 2.45
CA TRP A 121 -3.85 5.76 2.42
C TRP A 121 -5.04 6.71 2.57
N LEU A 122 -4.82 7.95 2.97
CA LEU A 122 -5.87 8.90 3.32
C LEU A 122 -6.80 9.19 2.13
N SER A 123 -6.25 9.65 1.02
CA SER A 123 -7.03 10.00 -0.17
C SER A 123 -7.78 8.79 -0.75
N PRO A 124 -7.13 7.62 -0.98
CA PRO A 124 -7.84 6.40 -1.38
C PRO A 124 -8.94 5.97 -0.40
N CYS A 125 -8.73 6.11 0.91
CA CYS A 125 -9.74 5.81 1.93
C CYS A 125 -10.95 6.72 1.82
N ILE A 126 -10.74 8.04 1.70
CA ILE A 126 -11.81 9.04 1.55
C ILE A 126 -12.61 8.77 0.27
N LEU A 127 -11.94 8.59 -0.86
CA LEU A 127 -12.59 8.28 -2.14
C LEU A 127 -13.40 6.98 -2.05
N GLY A 128 -12.81 5.94 -1.47
CA GLY A 128 -13.49 4.65 -1.31
C GLY A 128 -14.72 4.73 -0.40
N LYS A 129 -14.65 5.43 0.73
CA LYS A 129 -15.83 5.68 1.58
C LYS A 129 -16.88 6.51 0.85
N SER A 130 -16.48 7.50 0.06
CA SER A 130 -17.39 8.35 -0.72
C SER A 130 -18.19 7.54 -1.74
N VAL A 131 -17.50 6.70 -2.53
CA VAL A 131 -18.18 5.80 -3.50
C VAL A 131 -19.06 4.78 -2.79
N PHE A 132 -18.62 4.25 -1.64
CA PHE A 132 -19.43 3.34 -0.83
C PHE A 132 -20.74 4.00 -0.35
N ILE A 133 -20.68 5.23 0.17
CA ILE A 133 -21.85 6.02 0.57
C ILE A 133 -22.78 6.27 -0.63
N ALA A 134 -22.24 6.73 -1.75
CA ALA A 134 -23.03 6.96 -2.97
C ALA A 134 -23.72 5.67 -3.45
N THR A 135 -23.04 4.52 -3.35
CA THR A 135 -23.62 3.21 -3.68
C THR A 135 -24.77 2.84 -2.75
N LEU A 136 -24.60 3.03 -1.44
CA LEU A 136 -25.67 2.78 -0.47
C LEU A 136 -26.89 3.66 -0.73
N GLU A 137 -26.68 4.95 -1.00
CA GLU A 137 -27.77 5.89 -1.33
C GLU A 137 -28.49 5.46 -2.61
N TYR A 138 -27.75 5.12 -3.67
CA TYR A 138 -28.29 4.60 -4.93
C TYR A 138 -29.07 3.29 -4.74
N CYS A 139 -28.56 2.38 -3.90
CA CYS A 139 -29.21 1.12 -3.59
C CYS A 139 -30.47 1.32 -2.72
N ALA A 140 -30.47 2.24 -1.77
CA ALA A 140 -31.58 2.50 -0.88
C ALA A 140 -32.83 3.08 -1.58
N VAL A 141 -32.67 3.82 -2.69
CA VAL A 141 -33.78 4.46 -3.42
C VAL A 141 -34.82 3.47 -3.95
N SER A 142 -34.43 2.23 -4.26
CA SER A 142 -35.34 1.23 -4.87
C SER A 142 -35.56 -0.02 -4.01
N ALA A 143 -35.11 -0.01 -2.75
CA ALA A 143 -35.15 -1.18 -1.88
C ALA A 143 -36.18 -1.00 -0.76
N ASP A 144 -37.48 -1.17 -1.03
CA ASP A 144 -38.55 -0.85 -0.07
C ASP A 144 -38.42 -1.58 1.29
N THR A 145 -37.93 -2.82 1.30
CA THR A 145 -37.77 -3.63 2.53
C THR A 145 -36.45 -3.39 3.26
N GLU A 146 -35.38 -3.05 2.53
CA GLU A 146 -34.03 -2.94 3.08
C GLU A 146 -33.60 -1.48 3.29
N ARG A 147 -34.41 -0.52 2.84
CA ARG A 147 -34.12 0.91 2.88
C ARG A 147 -33.71 1.39 4.26
N VAL A 148 -34.39 0.95 5.31
CA VAL A 148 -34.10 1.36 6.69
C VAL A 148 -32.68 0.95 7.08
N GLU A 149 -32.31 -0.30 6.77
CA GLU A 149 -31.00 -0.86 7.13
C GLU A 149 -29.88 -0.25 6.28
N LEU A 150 -30.10 -0.09 4.96
CA LEU A 150 -29.14 0.59 4.08
C LEU A 150 -28.93 2.05 4.49
N SER A 151 -29.99 2.75 4.90
CA SER A 151 -29.89 4.12 5.41
C SER A 151 -29.12 4.19 6.73
N ARG A 152 -29.31 3.21 7.62
CA ARG A 152 -28.55 3.08 8.87
C ARG A 152 -27.06 2.90 8.59
N ILE A 153 -26.71 1.97 7.72
CA ILE A 153 -25.31 1.70 7.32
C ILE A 153 -24.71 2.93 6.61
N CYS A 154 -25.48 3.61 5.76
CA CYS A 154 -25.05 4.85 5.10
C CYS A 154 -24.70 5.93 6.11
N LYS A 155 -25.54 6.14 7.13
CA LYS A 155 -25.29 7.10 8.20
C LYS A 155 -24.01 6.77 8.98
N GLU A 156 -23.79 5.50 9.33
CA GLU A 156 -22.54 5.05 9.97
C GLU A 156 -21.30 5.33 9.10
N ALA A 157 -21.41 5.08 7.79
CA ALA A 157 -20.34 5.36 6.84
C ALA A 157 -20.04 6.88 6.74
N LYS A 158 -21.07 7.73 6.73
CA LYS A 158 -20.92 9.20 6.75
C LYS A 158 -20.21 9.67 8.02
N HIS A 159 -20.60 9.18 9.19
CA HIS A 159 -19.91 9.49 10.45
C HIS A 159 -18.45 9.04 10.43
N THR A 160 -18.18 7.83 9.92
CA THR A 160 -16.82 7.31 9.80
C THR A 160 -15.97 8.19 8.88
N LEU A 161 -16.53 8.65 7.77
CA LEU A 161 -15.84 9.56 6.85
C LEU A 161 -15.51 10.90 7.51
N LEU A 162 -16.44 11.48 8.27
CA LEU A 162 -16.20 12.72 9.01
C LEU A 162 -15.12 12.57 10.08
N ASN A 163 -15.06 11.41 10.76
CA ASN A 163 -13.99 11.12 11.72
C ASN A 163 -12.60 11.09 11.06
N VAL A 164 -12.52 10.88 9.74
CA VAL A 164 -11.26 10.93 8.98
C VAL A 164 -10.99 12.35 8.47
N ILE A 165 -12.00 13.02 7.90
CA ILE A 165 -11.83 14.34 7.25
C ILE A 165 -11.67 15.47 8.26
N VAL A 166 -12.48 15.52 9.32
CA VAL A 166 -12.51 16.65 10.26
C VAL A 166 -11.15 16.86 10.95
N PRO A 167 -10.46 15.82 11.47
CA PRO A 167 -9.13 16.01 12.03
C PRO A 167 -8.11 16.55 11.03
N GLN A 168 -8.22 16.19 9.75
CA GLN A 168 -7.32 16.66 8.70
C GLN A 168 -7.54 18.15 8.37
N ILE A 169 -8.80 18.60 8.32
CA ILE A 169 -9.12 20.03 8.15
C ILE A 169 -8.54 20.83 9.32
N LEU A 170 -8.74 20.33 10.55
CA LEU A 170 -8.24 20.99 11.76
C LEU A 170 -6.71 21.01 11.82
N SER A 171 -6.02 19.91 11.45
CA SER A 171 -4.56 19.86 11.44
C SER A 171 -3.94 20.81 10.43
N ASN A 172 -4.64 21.08 9.32
CA ASN A 172 -4.22 22.03 8.29
C ASN A 172 -4.56 23.49 8.64
N GLY A 173 -5.06 23.76 9.86
CA GLY A 173 -5.45 25.10 10.31
C GLY A 173 -6.73 25.62 9.65
N GLY A 174 -7.49 24.75 8.98
CA GLY A 174 -8.75 25.08 8.35
C GLY A 174 -9.90 25.16 9.35
N GLN A 175 -10.91 25.97 9.02
CA GLN A 175 -12.18 25.97 9.75
C GLN A 175 -13.07 24.85 9.23
N VAL A 176 -13.65 24.06 10.13
CA VAL A 176 -14.60 23.01 9.75
C VAL A 176 -15.90 23.66 9.26
N PRO A 177 -16.37 23.37 8.04
CA PRO A 177 -17.61 23.93 7.52
C PRO A 177 -18.81 23.17 8.11
N TRP A 178 -19.16 23.46 9.36
CA TRP A 178 -20.20 22.75 10.12
C TRP A 178 -21.55 22.71 9.39
N ASP A 179 -21.91 23.78 8.67
CA ASP A 179 -23.15 23.81 7.87
C ASP A 179 -23.16 22.75 6.76
N GLN A 180 -22.00 22.52 6.11
CA GLN A 180 -21.85 21.48 5.09
C GLN A 180 -21.81 20.08 5.71
N VAL A 181 -21.22 19.95 6.90
CA VAL A 181 -21.21 18.70 7.68
C VAL A 181 -22.63 18.30 8.07
N GLU A 182 -23.42 19.24 8.58
CA GLU A 182 -24.82 19.01 8.93
C GLU A 182 -25.64 18.62 7.69
N ALA A 183 -25.52 19.38 6.60
CA ALA A 183 -26.21 19.08 5.35
C ALA A 183 -25.85 17.69 4.80
N PHE A 184 -24.58 17.29 4.94
CA PHE A 184 -24.10 15.96 4.56
C PHE A 184 -24.69 14.83 5.40
N LEU A 185 -24.74 15.02 6.73
CA LEU A 185 -25.32 14.05 7.66
C LEU A 185 -26.83 13.87 7.49
N VAL A 186 -27.55 14.96 7.20
CA VAL A 186 -28.99 14.95 6.95
C VAL A 186 -29.31 14.44 5.53
N GLY A 187 -28.32 14.44 4.63
CA GLY A 187 -28.49 14.00 3.24
C GLY A 187 -29.13 15.04 2.34
N THR A 188 -29.09 16.32 2.74
CA THR A 188 -29.55 17.45 1.92
C THR A 188 -28.48 17.93 0.93
N SER A 189 -27.20 17.62 1.19
CA SER A 189 -26.08 17.93 0.29
C SER A 189 -25.01 16.86 0.34
N ASN A 190 -24.42 16.52 -0.81
CA ASN A 190 -23.22 15.68 -0.91
C ASN A 190 -21.94 16.48 -1.20
N SER A 191 -22.00 17.82 -1.09
CA SER A 191 -20.87 18.73 -1.37
C SER A 191 -19.62 18.43 -0.53
N LEU A 192 -19.77 17.80 0.64
CA LEU A 192 -18.64 17.40 1.47
C LEU A 192 -17.81 16.27 0.85
N LEU A 193 -18.38 15.49 -0.08
CA LEU A 193 -17.64 14.50 -0.88
C LEU A 193 -16.83 15.14 -2.01
N GLU A 194 -17.15 16.39 -2.38
CA GLU A 194 -16.47 17.18 -3.41
C GLU A 194 -15.32 18.02 -2.85
N LEU A 195 -15.20 18.11 -1.52
CA LEU A 195 -14.01 18.61 -0.83
C LEU A 195 -12.86 17.62 -1.09
N GLN A 196 -12.25 17.77 -2.26
CA GLN A 196 -10.98 17.15 -2.57
C GLN A 196 -9.98 17.61 -1.50
N VAL A 197 -9.32 16.64 -0.87
CA VAL A 197 -8.07 16.91 -0.15
C VAL A 197 -7.13 17.45 -1.23
N ASP A 198 -7.00 18.79 -1.29
CA ASP A 198 -6.01 19.46 -2.12
C ASP A 198 -4.70 18.70 -1.98
N GLU A 199 -4.08 18.42 -3.13
CA GLU A 199 -2.84 17.66 -3.23
C GLU A 199 -1.89 18.06 -2.10
N VAL A 200 -1.52 17.08 -1.26
CA VAL A 200 -0.38 17.22 -0.37
C VAL A 200 0.75 17.77 -1.24
N PRO A 201 1.25 18.99 -0.99
CA PRO A 201 2.21 19.61 -1.87
C PRO A 201 3.39 18.65 -1.97
N ALA A 202 3.72 18.25 -3.20
CA ALA A 202 4.84 17.40 -3.52
C ALA A 202 6.15 18.12 -3.15
N ALA A 203 6.44 18.22 -1.86
CA ALA A 203 7.66 18.79 -1.35
C ALA A 203 8.72 17.69 -1.32
N ASN A 204 9.63 17.76 -2.29
CA ASN A 204 10.96 17.15 -2.30
C ASN A 204 11.05 15.62 -2.42
N VAL A 205 10.64 15.07 -3.57
CA VAL A 205 11.43 13.97 -4.16
C VAL A 205 12.55 14.63 -4.94
N ALA A 206 13.68 14.83 -4.26
CA ALA A 206 14.92 15.26 -4.87
C ALA A 206 15.23 14.35 -6.07
N THR A 207 15.23 14.96 -7.25
CA THR A 207 15.71 14.40 -8.50
C THR A 207 17.23 14.24 -8.37
N SER A 208 17.70 13.15 -7.75
CA SER A 208 19.08 12.71 -7.92
C SER A 208 19.14 11.82 -9.16
N THR A 209 19.23 12.46 -10.32
CA THR A 209 19.66 11.82 -11.56
C THR A 209 21.16 11.50 -11.43
N PRO A 210 21.61 10.24 -11.44
CA PRO A 210 23.00 9.94 -11.75
C PRO A 210 23.15 9.96 -13.26
N ALA A 211 23.89 10.93 -13.77
CA ALA A 211 24.42 10.90 -15.12
C ALA A 211 25.26 9.62 -15.30
N GLY A 212 24.96 8.80 -16.30
CA GLY A 212 25.75 7.58 -16.52
C GLY A 212 25.32 6.70 -17.69
N LYS A 213 25.90 6.99 -18.86
CA LYS A 213 26.19 6.09 -19.99
C LYS A 213 25.00 5.56 -20.82
N THR A 214 24.74 6.27 -21.91
CA THR A 214 24.16 5.73 -23.14
C THR A 214 25.04 4.58 -23.66
N VAL A 215 24.52 3.35 -23.62
CA VAL A 215 25.06 2.21 -24.37
C VAL A 215 24.23 2.08 -25.65
N LEU A 216 24.85 2.35 -26.79
CA LEU A 216 24.31 2.10 -28.13
C LEU A 216 24.05 0.60 -28.29
N ALA A 217 22.79 0.22 -28.53
CA ALA A 217 22.44 -1.13 -28.96
C ALA A 217 22.74 -1.28 -30.47
N PRO A 218 23.38 -2.37 -30.91
CA PRO A 218 23.55 -2.64 -32.34
C PRO A 218 22.22 -3.10 -32.95
N SER A 219 21.86 -2.47 -34.06
CA SER A 219 20.79 -2.87 -34.97
C SER A 219 21.12 -4.22 -35.62
N GLY A 220 20.49 -5.30 -35.16
CA GLY A 220 20.57 -6.63 -35.75
C GLY A 220 19.17 -7.20 -35.94
N GLY A 221 18.62 -7.04 -37.15
CA GLY A 221 17.34 -7.62 -37.54
C GLY A 221 17.38 -9.14 -37.55
N TRP A 222 16.31 -9.76 -37.06
CA TRP A 222 16.03 -11.18 -37.23
C TRP A 222 14.68 -11.34 -37.94
N PRO A 223 14.59 -12.17 -38.99
CA PRO A 223 13.36 -12.35 -39.77
C PRO A 223 12.45 -13.39 -39.11
N PHE A 224 11.14 -13.13 -39.11
CA PHE A 224 10.12 -14.16 -38.86
C PHE A 224 9.84 -14.93 -40.17
N PRO A 225 9.77 -16.27 -40.15
CA PRO A 225 9.20 -17.01 -41.26
C PRO A 225 7.66 -16.97 -41.20
N THR A 226 7.06 -16.82 -42.38
CA THR A 226 5.63 -16.98 -42.68
C THR A 226 5.17 -18.42 -42.56
#